data_AF-X1I2T0-F1
#
_entry.id   AF-X1I2T0-F1
#
_cell.length_a   1.000
_cell.length_b   1.000
_cell.length_c   1.000
_cell.angle_alpha   90.00
_cell.angle_beta   90.00
_cell.angle_gamma   90.00
#
_symmetry.space_group_name_H-M   'P 1'
#
loop_
_entity.id
_entity.type
_entity.pdbx_description
1 polymer ?
#
loop_
_entity_poly.entity_id
_entity_poly.type
_entity_poly.pdbx_seq_one_letter_code
_entity_poly.pdbx_strand_id
1 'polypeptide(L)'
;MAITLKSRREIELMRRAGAIVANVLSKLKEIAGPGVTTARLDSIALQMTADAGAEALFKGVRTPGARIPFPGAVCTSINEQLVHGIPSEAVMLKDGDILSIDFGIRLNGYCGDAAVTIGIGKISEDKRRLIDVTKHVLEIAIAKAAPAVKWSQIAAETQNYVESAGFSVVQDFVGHGIGRQMHEEPRVPNFVSDELLADD
;
A
#
# COMPACT_ATOMS: atom_id res chain seq x y z
N MET A 1 -11.88 -18.25 -4.07
CA MET A 1 -12.87 -17.76 -5.08
C MET A 1 -12.17 -17.65 -6.43
N ALA A 2 -12.87 -17.55 -7.56
CA ALA A 2 -12.20 -17.40 -8.87
C ALA A 2 -11.79 -15.94 -9.13
N ILE A 3 -10.63 -15.75 -9.79
CA ILE A 3 -10.16 -14.42 -10.23
C ILE A 3 -11.16 -13.83 -11.23
N THR A 4 -11.61 -12.60 -10.98
CA THR A 4 -12.60 -11.94 -11.85
C THR A 4 -11.92 -11.16 -12.97
N LEU A 5 -12.15 -11.56 -14.22
CA LEU A 5 -11.71 -10.79 -15.39
C LEU A 5 -12.55 -9.52 -15.53
N LYS A 6 -11.88 -8.36 -15.50
CA LYS A 6 -12.55 -7.05 -15.60
C LYS A 6 -12.76 -6.66 -17.06
N SER A 7 -13.95 -6.17 -17.38
CA SER A 7 -14.24 -5.57 -18.68
C SER A 7 -13.51 -4.23 -18.85
N ARG A 8 -13.38 -3.75 -20.11
CA ARG A 8 -12.78 -2.43 -20.39
C ARG A 8 -13.42 -1.28 -19.60
N ARG A 9 -14.75 -1.32 -19.43
CA ARG A 9 -15.50 -0.34 -18.64
C ARG A 9 -15.07 -0.35 -17.17
N GLU A 10 -14.89 -1.54 -16.60
CA GLU A 10 -14.52 -1.70 -15.20
C GLU A 10 -13.06 -1.28 -14.97
N ILE A 11 -12.17 -1.60 -15.90
CA ILE A 11 -10.78 -1.12 -15.89
C ILE A 11 -10.73 0.41 -15.93
N GLU A 12 -11.58 1.06 -16.72
CA GLU A 12 -11.65 2.53 -16.77
C GLU A 12 -12.17 3.14 -15.46
N LEU A 13 -13.12 2.49 -14.78
CA LEU A 13 -13.57 2.94 -13.46
C LEU A 13 -12.46 2.79 -12.40
N MET A 14 -11.73 1.67 -12.42
CA MET A 14 -10.57 1.46 -11.55
C MET A 14 -9.45 2.46 -11.83
N ARG A 15 -9.20 2.80 -13.11
CA ARG A 15 -8.21 3.82 -13.50
C ARG A 15 -8.52 5.18 -12.86
N ARG A 16 -9.78 5.59 -12.83
CA ARG A 16 -10.20 6.85 -12.20
C ARG A 16 -10.01 6.84 -10.69
N ALA A 17 -10.35 5.73 -10.04
CA ALA A 17 -10.10 5.55 -8.60
C ALA A 17 -8.59 5.62 -8.30
N GLY A 18 -7.77 4.88 -9.06
CA GLY A 18 -6.31 4.88 -8.93
C GLY A 18 -5.67 6.26 -9.20
N ALA A 19 -6.21 7.05 -10.13
CA ALA A 19 -5.71 8.40 -10.37
C ALA A 19 -5.90 9.33 -9.16
N ILE A 20 -7.04 9.20 -8.44
CA ILE A 20 -7.26 9.96 -7.21
C ILE A 20 -6.29 9.50 -6.11
N VAL A 21 -6.12 8.18 -5.94
CA VAL A 21 -5.13 7.62 -4.99
C VAL A 21 -3.74 8.19 -5.26
N ALA A 22 -3.28 8.16 -6.51
CA ALA A 22 -1.98 8.69 -6.90
C ALA A 22 -1.85 10.19 -6.61
N ASN A 23 -2.89 10.98 -6.88
CA ASN A 23 -2.91 12.42 -6.60
C ASN A 23 -2.83 12.71 -5.10
N VAL A 24 -3.59 11.97 -4.28
CA VAL A 24 -3.58 12.12 -2.81
C VAL A 24 -2.21 11.74 -2.28
N LEU A 25 -1.67 10.56 -2.61
CA LEU A 25 -0.35 10.13 -2.13
C LEU A 25 0.76 11.09 -2.55
N SER A 26 0.70 11.62 -3.77
CA SER A 26 1.64 12.66 -4.22
C SER A 26 1.55 13.91 -3.36
N LYS A 27 0.33 14.35 -3.04
CA LYS A 27 0.13 15.52 -2.18
C LYS A 27 0.60 15.28 -0.75
N LEU A 28 0.33 14.11 -0.18
CA LEU A 28 0.79 13.76 1.16
C LEU A 28 2.31 13.69 1.23
N LYS A 29 2.96 13.17 0.18
CA LYS A 29 4.43 13.16 0.07
C LYS A 29 5.04 14.56 0.05
N GLU A 30 4.41 15.54 -0.60
CA GLU A 30 4.87 16.94 -0.57
C GLU A 30 4.77 17.57 0.82
N ILE A 31 3.75 17.19 1.59
CA ILE A 31 3.44 17.79 2.89
C ILE A 31 4.22 17.14 4.01
N ALA A 32 4.47 15.83 3.92
CA ALA A 32 5.13 15.08 4.96
C ALA A 32 6.56 15.58 5.17
N GLY A 33 6.82 16.09 6.37
CA GLY A 33 8.11 16.64 6.78
C GLY A 33 8.21 16.73 8.31
N PRO A 34 9.39 17.06 8.85
CA PRO A 34 9.57 17.22 10.29
C PRO A 34 8.54 18.19 10.89
N GLY A 35 7.92 17.81 12.00
CA GLY A 35 6.91 18.63 12.69
C GLY A 35 5.46 18.42 12.23
N VAL A 36 5.24 17.68 11.14
CA VAL A 36 3.87 17.35 10.67
C VAL A 36 3.33 16.16 11.46
N THR A 37 2.08 16.24 11.93
CA THR A 37 1.41 15.11 12.59
C THR A 37 0.84 14.14 11.55
N THR A 38 0.79 12.85 11.89
CA THR A 38 0.14 11.86 11.01
C THR A 38 -1.36 12.12 10.85
N ALA A 39 -2.02 12.65 11.88
CA ALA A 39 -3.41 13.12 11.78
C ALA A 39 -3.60 14.26 10.77
N ARG A 40 -2.62 15.16 10.61
CA ARG A 40 -2.68 16.19 9.57
C ARG A 40 -2.73 15.57 8.18
N LEU A 41 -1.88 14.57 7.91
CA LEU A 41 -1.88 13.85 6.62
C LEU A 41 -3.24 13.17 6.36
N ASP A 42 -3.79 12.50 7.38
CA ASP A 42 -5.11 11.88 7.29
C ASP A 42 -6.23 12.88 7.01
N SER A 43 -6.22 14.04 7.67
CA SER A 43 -7.22 15.09 7.44
C SER A 43 -7.23 15.61 6.00
N ILE A 44 -6.05 15.70 5.37
CA ILE A 44 -5.90 16.11 3.97
C ILE A 44 -6.42 15.01 3.04
N ALA A 45 -6.07 13.75 3.31
CA ALA A 45 -6.57 12.62 2.54
C ALA A 45 -8.10 12.53 2.59
N LEU A 46 -8.69 12.70 3.78
CA LEU A 46 -10.15 12.75 3.97
C LEU A 46 -10.80 13.87 3.16
N GLN A 47 -10.24 15.08 3.20
CA GLN A 47 -10.78 16.21 2.45
C GLN A 47 -10.72 15.95 0.94
N MET A 48 -9.56 15.52 0.42
CA MET A 48 -9.39 15.23 -1.00
C MET A 48 -10.29 14.06 -1.47
N THR A 49 -10.53 13.08 -0.60
CA THR A 49 -11.47 11.98 -0.86
C THR A 49 -12.89 12.50 -1.02
N ALA A 50 -13.34 13.35 -0.09
CA ALA A 50 -14.67 13.96 -0.12
C ALA A 50 -14.85 14.87 -1.35
N ASP A 51 -13.85 15.70 -1.66
CA ASP A 51 -13.88 16.60 -2.82
C ASP A 51 -13.97 15.82 -4.15
N ALA A 52 -13.41 14.61 -4.20
CA ALA A 52 -13.50 13.73 -5.36
C ALA A 52 -14.81 12.92 -5.43
N GLY A 53 -15.70 13.03 -4.44
CA GLY A 53 -16.93 12.25 -4.37
C GLY A 53 -16.69 10.74 -4.15
N ALA A 54 -15.58 10.40 -3.49
CA ALA A 54 -15.19 9.03 -3.20
C ALA A 54 -15.40 8.66 -1.72
N GLU A 55 -15.32 7.37 -1.42
CA GLU A 55 -15.33 6.83 -0.06
C GLU A 55 -13.92 6.37 0.33
N ALA A 56 -13.47 6.70 1.54
CA ALA A 56 -12.20 6.19 2.06
C ALA A 56 -12.35 4.71 2.47
N LEU A 57 -11.55 3.82 1.88
CA LEU A 57 -11.73 2.38 2.06
C LEU A 57 -11.44 1.89 3.47
N PHE A 58 -10.45 2.49 4.13
CA PHE A 58 -9.95 2.00 5.41
C PHE A 58 -10.80 2.48 6.59
N LYS A 59 -11.43 3.64 6.44
CA LYS A 59 -12.20 4.26 7.51
C LYS A 59 -13.42 3.43 7.86
N GLY A 60 -13.50 3.00 9.12
CA GLY A 60 -14.56 2.17 9.64
C GLY A 60 -14.36 0.67 9.44
N VAL A 61 -13.25 0.23 8.84
CA VAL A 61 -12.92 -1.20 8.71
C VAL A 61 -12.76 -1.82 10.10
N ARG A 62 -13.42 -2.95 10.32
CA ARG A 62 -13.35 -3.70 11.58
C ARG A 62 -12.38 -4.86 11.42
N THR A 63 -11.34 -4.86 12.23
CA THR A 63 -10.38 -5.97 12.32
C THR A 63 -10.68 -6.80 13.57
N PRO A 64 -10.70 -8.15 13.48
CA PRO A 64 -10.84 -9.01 14.65
C PRO A 64 -9.81 -8.64 15.74
N GLY A 65 -10.28 -8.50 16.98
CA GLY A 65 -9.44 -8.13 18.13
C GLY A 65 -9.17 -6.63 18.29
N ALA A 66 -9.48 -5.78 17.31
CA ALA A 66 -9.39 -4.33 17.46
C ALA A 66 -10.56 -3.80 18.32
N ARG A 67 -10.25 -2.92 19.28
CA ARG A 67 -11.27 -2.32 20.17
C ARG A 67 -12.21 -1.35 19.46
N ILE A 68 -11.71 -0.67 18.42
CA ILE A 68 -12.45 0.28 17.61
C ILE A 68 -12.25 -0.05 16.13
N PRO A 69 -13.20 0.30 15.25
CA PRO A 69 -12.97 0.32 13.81
C PRO A 69 -11.79 1.24 13.47
N PHE A 70 -11.09 0.96 12.37
CA PHE A 70 -9.97 1.78 11.91
C PHE A 70 -10.45 3.22 11.64
N PRO A 71 -9.83 4.25 12.25
CA PRO A 71 -10.43 5.60 12.28
C PRO A 71 -10.05 6.48 11.09
N GLY A 72 -8.93 6.20 10.42
CA GLY A 72 -8.35 7.04 9.38
C GLY A 72 -8.77 6.65 7.95
N ALA A 73 -8.57 7.56 7.01
CA ALA A 73 -8.56 7.28 5.58
C ALA A 73 -7.23 6.70 5.10
N VAL A 74 -6.13 7.02 5.78
CA VAL A 74 -4.80 6.49 5.49
C VAL A 74 -4.27 5.63 6.63
N CYS A 75 -3.39 4.68 6.32
CA CYS A 75 -2.48 4.13 7.32
C CYS A 75 -1.16 4.89 7.28
N THR A 76 -0.65 5.29 8.44
CA THR A 76 0.63 5.99 8.59
C THR A 76 1.55 5.16 9.50
N SER A 77 2.44 4.38 8.90
CA SER A 77 3.32 3.46 9.63
C SER A 77 4.76 4.01 9.63
N ILE A 78 5.26 4.38 10.80
CA ILE A 78 6.57 5.03 10.98
C ILE A 78 7.61 4.01 11.42
N ASN A 79 8.80 4.06 10.81
CA ASN A 79 9.98 3.28 11.17
C ASN A 79 9.71 1.77 11.25
N GLU A 80 9.69 1.19 12.45
CA GLU A 80 9.48 -0.24 12.69
C GLU A 80 8.02 -0.70 12.52
N GLN A 81 7.08 0.23 12.42
CA GLN A 81 5.67 -0.10 12.17
C GLN A 81 5.53 -0.63 10.75
N LEU A 82 5.12 -1.89 10.65
CA LEU A 82 5.07 -2.62 9.38
C LEU A 82 3.94 -2.14 8.47
N VAL A 83 2.69 -2.24 8.92
CA VAL A 83 1.47 -1.81 8.21
C VAL A 83 0.42 -1.34 9.22
N HIS A 84 -0.64 -0.69 8.72
CA HIS A 84 -1.83 -0.31 9.50
C HIS A 84 -1.58 0.63 10.70
N GLY A 85 -0.51 1.42 10.68
CA GLY A 85 -0.31 2.49 11.67
C GLY A 85 -1.48 3.46 11.68
N ILE A 86 -2.03 3.74 12.87
CA ILE A 86 -3.20 4.60 13.04
C ILE A 86 -2.76 6.08 13.09
N PRO A 87 -3.30 6.96 12.23
CA PRO A 87 -3.00 8.39 12.29
C PRO A 87 -3.39 9.02 13.63
N SER A 88 -2.53 9.90 14.16
CA SER A 88 -2.70 10.50 15.48
C SER A 88 -2.05 11.88 15.59
N GLU A 89 -2.69 12.79 16.33
CA GLU A 89 -2.12 14.12 16.64
C GLU A 89 -0.91 14.01 17.59
N ALA A 90 -0.83 12.93 18.37
CA ALA A 90 0.30 12.69 19.27
C ALA A 90 1.55 12.19 18.52
N VAL A 91 1.41 11.79 17.25
CA VAL A 91 2.49 11.24 16.44
C VAL A 91 2.92 12.29 15.43
N MET A 92 4.05 12.94 15.74
CA MET A 92 4.68 13.96 14.93
C MET A 92 5.94 13.40 14.26
N LEU A 93 6.05 13.60 12.95
CA LEU A 93 7.17 13.14 12.15
C LEU A 93 8.45 13.89 12.53
N LYS A 94 9.56 13.16 12.62
CA LYS A 94 10.87 13.69 13.00
C LYS A 94 11.86 13.57 11.84
N ASP A 95 12.85 14.46 11.84
CA ASP A 95 13.98 14.32 10.93
C ASP A 95 14.65 12.95 11.11
N GLY A 96 14.88 12.27 10.00
CA GLY A 96 15.45 10.92 9.97
C GLY A 96 14.43 9.78 10.03
N ASP A 97 13.13 10.04 10.20
CA ASP A 97 12.09 9.01 10.11
C ASP A 97 11.93 8.49 8.67
N ILE A 98 11.42 7.26 8.55
CA ILE A 98 10.75 6.81 7.33
C ILE A 98 9.27 6.60 7.65
N LEU A 99 8.40 6.98 6.73
CA LEU A 99 6.96 6.88 6.86
C LEU A 99 6.40 6.12 5.65
N SER A 100 5.69 5.02 5.91
CA SER A 100 4.80 4.41 4.94
C SER A 100 3.41 5.06 5.03
N ILE A 101 2.89 5.51 3.90
CA ILE A 101 1.52 6.01 3.76
C ILE A 101 0.78 5.07 2.81
N ASP A 102 -0.25 4.41 3.34
CA ASP A 102 -1.15 3.55 2.58
C ASP A 102 -2.50 4.25 2.43
N PHE A 103 -3.09 4.24 1.23
CA PHE A 103 -4.32 4.94 0.93
C PHE A 103 -5.16 4.24 -0.15
N GLY A 104 -6.40 3.92 0.21
CA GLY A 104 -7.38 3.35 -0.69
C GLY A 104 -8.70 4.11 -0.72
N ILE A 105 -9.31 4.20 -1.90
CA ILE A 105 -10.65 4.79 -2.09
C ILE A 105 -11.57 3.90 -2.90
N ARG A 106 -12.87 4.11 -2.75
CA ARG A 106 -13.91 3.61 -3.64
C ARG A 106 -14.58 4.77 -4.35
N LEU A 107 -14.56 4.75 -5.67
CA LEU A 107 -15.25 5.72 -6.54
C LEU A 107 -16.19 4.96 -7.48
N ASN A 108 -17.46 5.36 -7.53
CA ASN A 108 -18.45 4.77 -8.45
C ASN A 108 -18.49 3.23 -8.39
N GLY A 109 -18.33 2.67 -7.18
CA GLY A 109 -18.35 1.22 -6.94
C GLY A 109 -17.04 0.48 -7.18
N TYR A 110 -15.96 1.16 -7.61
CA TYR A 110 -14.63 0.55 -7.84
C TYR A 110 -13.55 1.13 -6.96
N CYS A 111 -12.66 0.26 -6.53
CA CYS A 111 -11.58 0.55 -5.62
C CYS A 111 -10.29 0.91 -6.37
N GLY A 112 -9.50 1.79 -5.78
CA GLY A 112 -8.09 1.98 -6.06
C GLY A 112 -7.33 1.98 -4.74
N ASP A 113 -6.11 1.47 -4.74
CA ASP A 113 -5.30 1.32 -3.54
C ASP A 113 -3.80 1.35 -3.91
N ALA A 114 -3.01 2.03 -3.09
CA ALA A 114 -1.57 2.09 -3.22
C ALA A 114 -0.93 2.61 -1.93
N ALA A 115 0.34 2.25 -1.74
CA ALA A 115 1.17 2.75 -0.66
C ALA A 115 2.48 3.33 -1.19
N VAL A 116 3.06 4.27 -0.45
CA VAL A 116 4.40 4.81 -0.68
C VAL A 116 5.18 4.90 0.63
N THR A 117 6.48 4.65 0.57
CA THR A 117 7.39 4.94 1.69
C THR A 117 8.23 6.16 1.38
N ILE A 118 8.30 7.09 2.32
CA ILE A 118 9.00 8.37 2.18
C ILE A 118 9.99 8.55 3.33
N GLY A 119 11.16 9.13 3.03
CA GLY A 119 12.09 9.60 4.05
C GLY A 119 11.71 11.00 4.52
N ILE A 120 11.70 11.22 5.83
CA ILE A 120 11.39 12.50 6.45
C ILE A 120 12.70 13.23 6.74
N GLY A 121 12.93 14.35 6.04
CA GLY A 121 14.16 15.12 6.16
C GLY A 121 15.39 14.29 5.77
N LYS A 122 16.45 14.31 6.60
CA LYS A 122 17.69 13.57 6.33
C LYS A 122 17.68 12.17 6.98
N ILE A 123 17.42 11.14 6.18
CA ILE A 123 17.48 9.73 6.62
C ILE A 123 18.90 9.16 6.53
N SER A 124 19.17 8.08 7.27
CA SER A 124 20.42 7.31 7.16
C SER A 124 20.51 6.54 5.85
N GLU A 125 21.73 6.15 5.46
CA GLU A 125 21.98 5.31 4.28
C GLU A 125 21.25 3.96 4.36
N ASP A 126 21.17 3.34 5.55
CA ASP A 126 20.45 2.09 5.72
C ASP A 126 18.95 2.23 5.46
N LYS A 127 18.34 3.33 5.94
CA LYS A 127 16.92 3.64 5.67
C LYS A 127 16.70 3.96 4.19
N ARG A 128 17.64 4.66 3.55
CA ARG A 128 17.61 4.91 2.10
C ARG A 128 17.65 3.60 1.33
N ARG A 129 18.60 2.72 1.67
CA ARG A 129 18.77 1.40 1.06
C ARG A 129 17.54 0.52 1.21
N LEU A 130 16.89 0.54 2.37
CA LEU A 130 15.62 -0.18 2.58
C LEU A 130 14.52 0.31 1.63
N ILE A 131 14.33 1.64 1.52
CA ILE A 131 13.33 2.22 0.61
C ILE A 131 13.64 1.85 -0.84
N ASP A 132 14.90 1.99 -1.26
CA ASP A 132 15.31 1.75 -2.64
C ASP A 132 15.16 0.28 -3.03
N VAL A 133 15.55 -0.66 -2.16
CA VAL A 133 15.34 -2.10 -2.38
C VAL A 133 13.86 -2.43 -2.48
N THR A 134 13.04 -1.91 -1.55
CA THR A 134 11.59 -2.15 -1.54
C THR A 134 10.92 -1.61 -2.81
N LYS A 135 11.34 -0.42 -3.26
CA LYS A 135 10.84 0.17 -4.49
C LYS A 135 11.24 -0.66 -5.72
N HIS A 136 12.48 -1.15 -5.77
CA HIS A 136 12.93 -1.96 -6.89
C HIS A 136 12.19 -3.30 -7.00
N VAL A 137 11.84 -3.91 -5.86
CA VAL A 137 10.96 -5.10 -5.82
C VAL A 137 9.64 -4.86 -6.52
N LEU A 138 8.99 -3.71 -6.24
CA LEU A 138 7.75 -3.33 -6.92
C LEU A 138 7.97 -3.15 -8.44
N GLU A 139 9.09 -2.54 -8.83
CA GLU A 139 9.46 -2.35 -10.24
C GLU A 139 9.64 -3.69 -10.97
N ILE A 140 10.31 -4.68 -10.35
CA ILE A 140 10.45 -6.05 -10.88
C ILE A 140 9.07 -6.69 -11.08
N ALA A 141 8.21 -6.63 -10.08
CA ALA A 141 6.88 -7.23 -10.13
C ALA A 141 6.02 -6.62 -11.25
N ILE A 142 5.99 -5.29 -11.38
CA ILE A 142 5.27 -4.59 -12.43
C ILE A 142 5.81 -4.95 -13.82
N ALA A 143 7.13 -5.01 -13.98
CA ALA A 143 7.76 -5.30 -15.27
C ALA A 143 7.48 -6.73 -15.76
N LYS A 144 7.27 -7.68 -14.82
CA LYS A 144 7.07 -9.10 -15.14
C LYS A 144 5.63 -9.56 -15.16
N ALA A 145 4.72 -8.79 -14.56
CA ALA A 145 3.29 -9.09 -14.57
C ALA A 145 2.73 -9.11 -16.00
N ALA A 146 2.53 -10.31 -16.55
CA ALA A 146 2.07 -10.53 -17.91
C ALA A 146 1.22 -11.83 -18.00
N PRO A 147 0.38 -11.99 -19.04
CA PRO A 147 -0.38 -13.22 -19.24
C PRO A 147 0.52 -14.45 -19.27
N ALA A 148 0.06 -15.53 -18.64
CA ALA A 148 0.77 -16.82 -18.50
C ALA A 148 2.09 -16.78 -17.70
N VAL A 149 2.43 -15.65 -17.07
CA VAL A 149 3.49 -15.60 -16.05
C VAL A 149 2.87 -16.00 -14.72
N LYS A 150 3.49 -17.00 -14.09
CA LYS A 150 3.12 -17.55 -12.80
C LYS A 150 3.55 -16.60 -11.68
N TRP A 151 2.70 -16.32 -10.70
CA TRP A 151 3.04 -15.40 -9.61
C TRP A 151 4.19 -15.95 -8.77
N SER A 152 4.29 -17.26 -8.59
CA SER A 152 5.44 -17.89 -7.89
C SER A 152 6.78 -17.54 -8.50
N GLN A 153 6.86 -17.34 -9.82
CA GLN A 153 8.10 -16.93 -10.50
C GLN A 153 8.49 -15.51 -10.14
N ILE A 154 7.51 -14.60 -10.07
CA ILE A 154 7.72 -13.21 -9.68
C ILE A 154 8.11 -13.15 -8.19
N ALA A 155 7.36 -13.86 -7.32
CA ALA A 155 7.63 -13.92 -5.89
C ALA A 155 9.01 -14.50 -5.57
N ALA A 156 9.45 -15.53 -6.29
CA ALA A 156 10.80 -16.10 -6.13
C ALA A 156 11.88 -15.06 -6.44
N GLU A 157 11.71 -14.31 -7.53
CA GLU A 157 12.69 -13.30 -7.95
C GLU A 157 12.73 -12.10 -7.00
N THR A 158 11.58 -11.59 -6.58
CA THR A 158 11.51 -10.49 -5.62
C THR A 158 12.06 -10.90 -4.26
N GLN A 159 11.73 -12.10 -3.77
CA GLN A 159 12.28 -12.64 -2.54
C GLN A 159 13.81 -12.77 -2.62
N ASN A 160 14.34 -13.39 -3.68
CA ASN A 160 15.78 -13.52 -3.88
C ASN A 160 16.48 -12.14 -3.91
N TYR A 161 15.88 -11.14 -4.56
CA TYR A 161 16.44 -9.79 -4.58
C TYR A 161 16.51 -9.18 -3.17
N VAL A 162 15.43 -9.26 -2.39
CA VAL A 162 15.38 -8.75 -1.00
C VAL A 162 16.43 -9.45 -0.12
N GLU A 163 16.49 -10.77 -0.18
CA GLU A 163 17.41 -11.58 0.64
C GLU A 163 18.87 -11.38 0.24
N SER A 164 19.17 -11.26 -1.06
CA SER A 164 20.52 -10.94 -1.54
C SER A 164 20.99 -9.54 -1.13
N ALA A 165 20.04 -8.62 -0.91
CA ALA A 165 20.32 -7.31 -0.33
C ALA A 165 20.44 -7.35 1.21
N GLY A 166 20.33 -8.50 1.86
CA GLY A 166 20.46 -8.65 3.32
C GLY A 166 19.24 -8.14 4.10
N PHE A 167 18.08 -8.10 3.46
CA PHE A 167 16.79 -7.83 4.12
C PHE A 167 15.93 -9.10 4.16
N SER A 168 14.81 -9.06 4.88
CA SER A 168 13.86 -10.18 4.98
C SER A 168 12.48 -9.80 4.43
N VAL A 169 11.76 -10.77 3.89
CA VAL A 169 10.38 -10.60 3.42
C VAL A 169 9.40 -10.90 4.56
N VAL A 170 8.42 -10.02 4.73
CA VAL A 170 7.29 -10.20 5.65
C VAL A 170 6.33 -11.25 5.09
N GLN A 171 5.93 -12.21 5.93
CA GLN A 171 5.09 -13.34 5.49
C GLN A 171 3.63 -13.28 6.01
N ASP A 172 3.38 -12.48 7.05
CA ASP A 172 2.05 -12.35 7.65
C ASP A 172 1.06 -11.54 6.79
N PHE A 173 1.57 -10.76 5.83
CA PHE A 173 0.79 -9.92 4.93
C PHE A 173 1.15 -10.18 3.47
N VAL A 174 0.13 -10.18 2.62
CA VAL A 174 0.25 -10.43 1.18
C VAL A 174 -0.56 -9.39 0.41
N GLY A 175 -0.23 -9.17 -0.85
CA GLY A 175 -1.07 -8.40 -1.75
C GLY A 175 -2.38 -9.14 -2.07
N HIS A 176 -3.26 -8.48 -2.80
CA HIS A 176 -4.58 -8.99 -3.13
C HIS A 176 -5.05 -8.49 -4.50
N GLY A 177 -6.02 -9.19 -5.08
CA GLY A 177 -6.85 -8.64 -6.13
C GLY A 177 -7.64 -7.44 -5.62
N ILE A 178 -8.01 -6.53 -6.52
CA ILE A 178 -8.79 -5.34 -6.19
C ILE A 178 -9.77 -5.05 -7.32
N GLY A 179 -10.94 -4.50 -6.99
CA GLY A 179 -11.98 -4.22 -7.97
C GLY A 179 -13.19 -3.57 -7.38
N ARG A 180 -14.27 -4.33 -7.20
CA ARG A 180 -15.46 -3.88 -6.47
C ARG A 180 -15.30 -4.09 -4.96
N GLN A 181 -14.37 -4.91 -4.52
CA GLN A 181 -14.01 -5.02 -3.11
C GLN A 181 -12.59 -4.51 -2.91
N MET A 182 -12.28 -4.08 -1.68
CA MET A 182 -10.93 -3.67 -1.28
C MET A 182 -9.97 -4.85 -1.45
N HIS A 183 -10.37 -6.03 -0.95
CA HIS A 183 -9.65 -7.28 -1.14
C HIS A 183 -10.50 -8.25 -1.98
N GLU A 184 -9.96 -8.69 -3.10
CA GLU A 184 -10.47 -9.76 -3.98
C GLU A 184 -9.38 -10.81 -4.20
N GLU A 185 -9.72 -11.94 -4.81
CA GLU A 185 -8.75 -12.89 -5.32
C GLU A 185 -7.96 -12.31 -6.51
N PRO A 186 -6.72 -12.72 -6.75
CA PRO A 186 -5.94 -13.70 -5.97
C PRO A 186 -5.28 -13.08 -4.73
N ARG A 187 -4.83 -13.92 -3.80
CA ARG A 187 -3.77 -13.54 -2.84
C ARG A 187 -2.44 -13.46 -3.57
N VAL A 188 -1.62 -12.47 -3.24
CA VAL A 188 -0.40 -12.11 -3.98
C VAL A 188 0.79 -12.03 -3.00
N PRO A 189 1.32 -13.17 -2.53
CA PRO A 189 2.42 -13.20 -1.56
C PRO A 189 3.74 -12.67 -2.15
N ASN A 190 4.55 -12.00 -1.33
CA ASN A 190 5.87 -11.51 -1.75
C ASN A 190 7.00 -12.55 -1.57
N PHE A 191 6.64 -13.80 -1.29
CA PHE A 191 7.54 -14.90 -0.97
C PHE A 191 6.99 -16.21 -1.57
N VAL A 192 7.86 -17.19 -1.74
CA VAL A 192 7.50 -18.54 -2.18
C VAL A 192 7.11 -19.40 -0.99
N SER A 193 6.02 -20.15 -1.12
CA SER A 193 5.58 -21.17 -0.17
C SER A 193 5.02 -22.39 -0.91
N ASP A 194 4.90 -23.52 -0.22
CA ASP A 194 4.27 -24.72 -0.78
C ASP A 194 2.81 -24.46 -1.20
N GLU A 195 2.08 -23.65 -0.43
CA GLU A 195 0.72 -23.20 -0.76
C GLU A 195 0.70 -22.42 -2.07
N LEU A 196 1.60 -21.44 -2.24
CA LEU A 196 1.70 -20.68 -3.48
C LEU A 196 2.01 -21.62 -4.66
N LEU A 197 2.99 -22.51 -4.54
CA LEU A 197 3.39 -23.39 -5.63
C LEU A 197 2.27 -24.38 -6.04
N ALA A 198 1.43 -24.79 -5.10
CA ALA A 198 0.31 -25.68 -5.36
C ALA A 198 -0.86 -24.99 -6.09
N ASP A 199 -1.10 -23.72 -5.81
CA ASP A 199 -2.30 -22.97 -6.24
C ASP A 199 -2.05 -21.86 -7.29
N ASP A 200 -0.85 -21.78 -7.89
CA ASP A 200 -0.39 -20.73 -8.83
C ASP A 200 -0.90 -20.82 -10.28
#